data_AF-A0A939B3T5-F1
#
_entry.id   AF-A0A939B3T5-F1
#
_cell.length_a   1.000
_cell.length_b   1.000
_cell.length_c   1.000
_cell.angle_alpha   90.00
_cell.angle_beta   90.00
_cell.angle_gamma   90.00
#
_symmetry.space_group_name_H-M   'P 1'
#
loop_
_entity.id
_entity.type
_entity.pdbx_description
1 polymer ?
#
loop_
_entity_poly.entity_id
_entity_poly.type
_entity_poly.pdbx_seq_one_letter_code
_entity_poly.pdbx_strand_id
1 'polypeptide(L)' 'MKKIFLLVVLVALMPPGGLGRLFAGERPRVIVTTDGEADDKASMVRFLLTCNEFDVEAIVNSSSEFHWLGGRGRNAL' A
#
# COMPACT_ATOMS: atom_id res chain seq x y z
N MET A 1 15.20 20.76 32.74
CA MET A 1 15.95 19.49 32.59
C MET A 1 15.05 18.26 32.64
N LYS A 2 14.21 18.07 33.67
CA LYS A 2 13.29 16.91 33.77
C LYS A 2 12.29 16.78 32.60
N LYS A 3 11.78 17.90 32.07
CA LYS A 3 10.83 17.92 30.94
C LYS A 3 11.43 17.46 29.61
N ILE A 4 12.70 17.82 29.35
CA ILE A 4 13.44 17.37 28.16
C ILE A 4 13.69 15.86 28.24
N PHE A 5 14.09 15.38 29.42
CA PHE A 5 14.31 13.95 29.62
C PHE A 5 13.03 13.12 29.41
N LEU A 6 11.90 13.60 29.91
CA LEU A 6 10.59 12.97 29.70
C LEU A 6 10.19 12.94 28.21
N LEU A 7 10.48 14.01 27.47
CA LEU A 7 10.17 14.10 26.04
C LEU A 7 11.00 13.09 25.22
N VAL A 8 12.28 12.92 25.56
CA VAL A 8 13.18 11.95 24.89
C VAL A 8 12.73 10.52 25.14
N VAL A 9 12.32 10.19 26.37
CA VAL A 9 11.79 8.86 26.71
C VAL A 9 10.49 8.58 25.94
N LEU A 10 9.60 9.57 25.83
CA LEU A 10 8.35 9.46 25.07
C LEU A 10 8.59 9.24 23.57
N VAL A 11 9.57 9.92 22.97
CA VAL A 11 9.94 9.74 21.56
C VAL A 11 10.61 8.38 21.32
N ALA A 12 11.43 7.91 22.27
CA ALA A 12 12.09 6.60 22.17
C ALA A 12 11.13 5.41 22.32
N LEU A 13 9.98 5.60 22.98
CA LEU A 13 8.91 4.61 23.09
C LEU A 13 7.97 4.56 21.88
N MET A 14 8.11 5.47 20.91
CA MET A 14 7.22 5.51 19.74
C MET A 14 7.61 4.42 18.72
N PRO A 15 6.65 3.62 18.20
CA PRO A 15 6.97 2.59 17.22
C PRO A 15 7.53 3.21 15.93
N PRO A 16 8.48 2.53 15.26
CA PRO A 16 9.06 3.01 14.01
C PRO A 16 7.94 3.23 12.97
N GLY A 17 7.81 4.47 12.49
CA GLY A 17 6.76 4.91 11.56
C GLY A 17 5.69 5.83 12.14
N GLY A 18 5.62 5.99 13.47
CA GLY A 18 4.60 6.82 14.12
C GLY A 18 4.68 8.32 13.76
N LEU A 19 5.89 8.88 13.64
CA LEU A 19 6.09 10.28 13.24
C LEU A 19 5.62 10.55 11.81
N GLY A 20 5.85 9.61 10.88
CA GLY A 20 5.42 9.75 9.49
C GLY A 20 3.89 9.76 9.33
N ARG A 21 3.18 9.01 10.18
CA ARG A 21 1.71 8.98 10.23
C ARG A 21 1.08 10.27 10.76
N LEU A 22 1.76 11.02 11.62
CA LEU A 22 1.25 12.29 12.15
C LEU A 22 1.24 13.42 11.10
N PHE A 23 2.10 13.33 10.09
CA PHE A 23 2.24 14.34 9.04
C PHE A 23 1.74 13.90 7.66
N ALA A 24 1.55 12.60 7.44
CA ALA A 24 0.85 12.11 6.26
C ALA A 24 -0.65 12.41 6.43
N GLY A 25 -1.18 13.36 5.65
CA GLY A 25 -2.64 13.50 5.50
C GLY A 25 -3.26 12.14 5.15
N GLU A 26 -4.51 11.90 5.54
CA GLU A 26 -5.17 10.59 5.39
C GLU A 26 -5.12 10.12 3.93
N ARG A 27 -4.15 9.25 3.63
CA ARG A 27 -4.05 8.62 2.31
C ARG A 27 -5.25 7.71 2.13
N PRO A 28 -5.87 7.70 0.94
CA PRO A 28 -6.92 6.74 0.65
C PRO A 28 -6.41 5.32 0.87
N ARG A 29 -7.17 4.54 1.62
CA ARG A 29 -6.90 3.11 1.82
C ARG A 29 -7.38 2.35 0.61
N VAL A 30 -6.51 1.52 0.03
CA VAL A 30 -6.78 0.85 -1.25
C VAL A 30 -6.51 -0.64 -1.14
N ILE A 31 -7.45 -1.43 -1.65
CA ILE A 31 -7.26 -2.84 -2.01
C ILE A 31 -7.40 -2.91 -3.52
N VAL A 32 -6.41 -3.49 -4.20
CA VAL A 32 -6.44 -3.68 -5.65
C VAL A 32 -6.84 -5.12 -5.95
N THR A 33 -7.83 -5.31 -6.82
CA THR A 33 -8.20 -6.60 -7.39
C THR A 33 -7.96 -6.55 -8.90
N THR A 34 -7.27 -7.54 -9.46
CA THR A 34 -6.88 -7.57 -10.88
C THR A 34 -6.92 -9.01 -11.39
N ASP A 35 -7.25 -9.21 -12.67
CA ASP A 35 -7.21 -10.52 -13.32
C ASP A 35 -5.97 -10.70 -14.22
N GLY A 36 -5.11 -9.68 -14.29
CA GLY A 36 -3.81 -9.75 -14.94
C GLY A 36 -3.89 -9.73 -16.48
N GLU A 37 -4.95 -9.15 -17.05
CA GLU A 37 -5.03 -8.85 -18.48
C GLU A 37 -4.05 -7.73 -18.91
N ALA A 38 -3.97 -7.47 -20.22
CA ALA A 38 -2.95 -6.58 -20.78
C ALA A 38 -3.11 -5.12 -20.32
N ASP A 39 -4.35 -4.66 -20.17
CA ASP A 39 -4.72 -3.34 -19.66
C ASP A 39 -4.55 -3.24 -18.14
N ASP A 40 -4.86 -4.32 -17.42
CA ASP A 40 -4.57 -4.47 -15.99
C ASP A 40 -3.08 -4.31 -15.69
N LYS A 41 -2.20 -4.89 -16.50
CA LYS A 41 -0.74 -4.70 -16.35
C LYS A 41 -0.32 -3.24 -16.55
N ALA A 42 -0.90 -2.56 -17.53
CA ALA A 42 -0.58 -1.15 -17.79
C ALA A 42 -1.03 -0.25 -16.62
N SER A 43 -2.22 -0.50 -16.08
CA SER A 43 -2.75 0.24 -14.93
C SER A 43 -1.99 -0.11 -13.64
N MET A 44 -1.56 -1.36 -13.45
CA MET A 44 -0.76 -1.80 -12.30
C MET A 44 0.63 -1.18 -12.30
N VAL A 45 1.31 -1.11 -13.44
CA VAL A 45 2.61 -0.40 -13.54
C VAL A 45 2.44 1.07 -13.13
N ARG A 46 1.38 1.74 -13.63
CA ARG A 46 1.09 3.13 -13.23
C ARG A 46 0.82 3.23 -11.73
N PHE A 47 -0.02 2.34 -11.19
CA PHE A 47 -0.38 2.30 -9.77
C PHE A 47 0.86 2.13 -8.88
N LEU A 48 1.76 1.20 -9.22
CA LEU A 48 2.99 0.95 -8.46
C LEU A 48 3.95 2.15 -8.49
N LEU A 49 4.02 2.88 -9.61
CA LEU A 49 4.83 4.10 -9.72
C LEU A 49 4.28 5.28 -8.89
N THR A 50 2.98 5.27 -8.58
CA THR A 50 2.30 6.29 -7.78
C THR A 50 1.82 5.77 -6.42
N CYS A 51 2.30 4.61 -5.98
CA CYS A 51 1.76 3.93 -4.80
C CYS A 51 2.00 4.69 -3.49
N ASN A 52 2.97 5.62 -3.48
CA ASN A 52 3.28 6.49 -2.36
C ASN A 52 2.13 7.44 -1.99
N GLU A 53 1.14 7.61 -2.85
CA GLU A 53 -0.05 8.43 -2.60
C GLU A 53 -1.15 7.66 -1.85
N PHE A 54 -1.03 6.34 -1.71
CA PHE A 54 -2.06 5.46 -1.15
C PHE A 54 -1.56 4.71 0.09
N ASP A 55 -2.49 4.27 0.93
CA ASP A 55 -2.25 3.25 1.95
C ASP A 55 -2.73 1.90 1.40
N VAL A 56 -1.81 1.17 0.76
CA VAL A 56 -2.13 -0.05 0.01
C VAL A 56 -2.18 -1.24 0.97
N GLU A 57 -3.37 -1.77 1.18
CA GLU A 57 -3.64 -2.87 2.12
C GLU A 57 -3.39 -4.24 1.48
N ALA A 58 -3.73 -4.40 0.20
CA ALA A 58 -3.54 -5.63 -0.53
C ALA A 58 -3.57 -5.43 -2.05
N ILE A 59 -2.86 -6.30 -2.76
CA ILE A 59 -3.00 -6.52 -4.20
C ILE A 59 -3.40 -7.99 -4.36
N VAL A 60 -4.60 -8.22 -4.87
CA VAL A 60 -5.23 -9.54 -4.98
C VAL A 60 -5.41 -9.86 -6.45
N ASN A 61 -4.79 -10.95 -6.89
CA ASN A 61 -5.15 -11.54 -8.18
C ASN A 61 -6.47 -12.30 -8.04
N SER A 62 -7.46 -11.93 -8.84
CA SER A 62 -8.83 -12.45 -8.84
C SER A 62 -9.33 -12.68 -10.26
N SER A 63 -10.26 -13.59 -10.47
CA SER A 63 -10.92 -13.78 -11.77
C SER A 63 -11.97 -12.70 -12.06
N SER A 64 -12.27 -12.48 -13.35
CA SER A 64 -13.37 -11.63 -13.83
C SER A 64 -14.40 -12.43 -14.64
N GLU A 65 -15.48 -11.77 -15.09
CA GLU A 65 -16.47 -12.38 -16.00
C GLU A 65 -15.84 -12.83 -17.33
N PHE A 66 -14.83 -12.10 -17.81
CA PHE A 66 -14.15 -12.36 -19.08
C PHE A 66 -12.89 -13.23 -18.91
N HIS A 67 -12.31 -13.24 -17.70
CA HIS A 67 -11.14 -14.03 -17.33
C HIS A 67 -11.46 -14.96 -16.15
N TRP A 68 -12.26 -15.99 -16.45
CA TRP A 68 -12.87 -16.92 -15.50
C TRP A 68 -11.88 -17.80 -14.71
N LEU A 69 -10.61 -17.85 -15.11
CA LEU A 69 -9.57 -18.54 -14.38
C LEU A 69 -8.37 -17.60 -14.27
N GLY A 70 -7.92 -17.33 -13.04
CA GLY A 70 -6.73 -16.53 -12.81
C GLY A 70 -5.53 -17.08 -13.60
N GLY A 71 -4.71 -16.18 -14.13
CA GLY A 71 -3.55 -16.57 -14.91
C GLY A 71 -2.49 -17.32 -14.09
N ARG A 72 -1.59 -18.04 -14.78
CA ARG A 72 -0.44 -18.72 -14.17
C ARG A 72 0.86 -18.01 -14.52
N GLY A 73 1.84 -18.06 -13.62
CA GLY A 73 3.17 -17.49 -13.86
C GLY A 73 3.13 -16.00 -14.13
N ARG A 74 3.61 -15.53 -15.29
CA ARG A 74 3.63 -14.10 -15.68
C ARG A 74 2.25 -13.49 -15.95
N ASN A 75 1.19 -14.30 -15.93
CA ASN A 75 -0.20 -13.85 -16.03
C ASN A 75 -0.89 -13.88 -14.66
N ALA A 76 -0.17 -14.19 -13.58
CA ALA A 76 -0.73 -14.24 -12.23
C ALA A 76 -0.61 -12.90 -11.47
N LEU A 77 -0.14 -11.85 -12.14
CA LEU A 77 0.03 -10.49 -11.63
C LEU A 77 -0.23 -9.50 -12.77
#